data_AF-A0A8X6TMC6-F1
#
_entry.id   AF-A0A8X6TMC6-F1
#
_cell.length_a   1.000
_cell.length_b   1.000
_cell.length_c   1.000
_cell.angle_alpha   90.00
_cell.angle_beta   90.00
_cell.angle_gamma   90.00
#
_symmetry.space_group_name_H-M   'P 1'
#
loop_
_entity.id
_entity.type
_entity.pdbx_description
1 polymer ?
#
loop_
_entity_poly.entity_id
_entity_poly.type
_entity_poly.pdbx_seq_one_letter_code
_entity_poly.pdbx_strand_id
1 'polypeptide(L)'
;MIVLPPEVDEFTDEEGFDDSETLDPSIRDTNRGSHDFYFDVKNKIAAAKWNDNKCVTLATNFDIVESLTFVLRRQKEKAEKNKIEQPCLVNNYNKNMGFIESHDWLLEKHTIRIRGK
;
A
#
# COMPACT_ATOMS: atom_id res chain seq x y z
N MET A 1 16.86 -41.58 17.10
CA MET A 1 15.58 -41.11 17.68
C MET A 1 15.94 -40.03 18.68
N ILE A 2 15.96 -38.77 18.23
CA ILE A 2 16.34 -37.62 19.06
C ILE A 2 15.03 -37.00 19.52
N VAL A 3 14.79 -37.06 20.84
CA VAL A 3 13.62 -36.49 21.50
C VAL A 3 13.89 -35.00 21.67
N LEU A 4 13.10 -34.16 20.99
CA LEU A 4 13.08 -32.71 21.20
C LEU A 4 12.22 -32.37 22.43
N PRO A 5 12.63 -31.38 23.25
CA PRO A 5 11.90 -30.97 24.44
C PRO A 5 10.55 -30.28 24.10
N PRO A 6 9.50 -30.45 24.92
CA PRO A 6 8.20 -29.83 24.71
C PRO A 6 8.16 -28.46 25.38
N GLU A 7 8.61 -27.40 24.70
CA GLU A 7 8.44 -26.02 25.19
C GLU A 7 8.63 -24.97 24.08
N VAL A 8 8.08 -25.22 22.89
CA VAL A 8 7.93 -24.19 21.83
C VAL A 8 6.57 -24.38 21.14
N ASP A 9 5.51 -24.36 21.92
CA ASP A 9 4.13 -24.18 21.45
C ASP A 9 3.48 -23.21 22.44
N GLU A 10 3.64 -21.91 22.19
CA GLU A 10 2.85 -20.77 22.73
C GLU A 10 3.71 -19.49 22.60
N PHE A 11 3.88 -18.95 21.39
CA PHE A 11 4.12 -17.51 21.17
C PHE A 11 4.13 -17.19 19.66
N THR A 12 2.99 -17.37 19.02
CA THR A 12 2.48 -16.47 17.98
C THR A 12 1.03 -16.89 17.79
N ASP A 13 0.24 -16.67 18.84
CA ASP A 13 -1.17 -16.42 18.63
C ASP A 13 -1.26 -15.29 17.60
N GLU A 14 -2.20 -15.46 16.68
CA GLU A 14 -2.58 -14.44 15.74
C GLU A 14 -3.01 -13.19 16.51
N GLU A 15 -2.03 -12.33 16.81
CA GLU A 15 -2.27 -10.90 16.89
C GLU A 15 -2.77 -10.53 15.51
N GLY A 16 -4.08 -10.70 15.30
CA GLY A 16 -4.80 -10.04 14.25
C GLY A 16 -4.34 -8.60 14.35
N PHE A 17 -3.57 -8.16 13.36
CA PHE A 17 -3.12 -6.80 13.25
C PHE A 17 -4.40 -5.98 13.16
N ASP A 18 -4.88 -5.54 14.32
CA ASP A 18 -6.10 -4.79 14.44
C ASP A 18 -5.79 -3.41 13.89
N ASP A 19 -6.05 -3.26 12.60
CA ASP A 19 -5.99 -2.00 11.87
C ASP A 19 -6.78 -0.90 12.58
N SER A 20 -7.61 -1.20 13.60
CA SER A 20 -8.39 -0.23 14.37
C SER A 20 -7.58 0.60 15.37
N GLU A 21 -6.44 0.13 15.88
CA GLU A 21 -5.74 0.80 17.00
C GLU A 21 -4.58 1.73 16.63
N THR A 22 -4.11 1.79 15.38
CA THR A 22 -3.12 2.80 14.94
C THR A 22 -3.73 3.93 14.09
N LEU A 23 -5.03 4.14 14.18
CA LEU A 23 -5.71 5.19 13.44
C LEU A 23 -6.11 6.32 14.37
N ASP A 24 -5.47 7.48 14.19
CA ASP A 24 -6.22 8.71 14.36
C ASP A 24 -7.46 8.62 13.44
N PRO A 25 -8.68 8.62 14.00
CA PRO A 25 -9.92 8.47 13.21
C PRO A 25 -10.17 9.67 12.29
N SER A 26 -9.40 10.76 12.44
CA SER A 26 -9.62 12.03 11.75
C SER A 26 -9.65 11.87 10.23
N ILE A 27 -8.73 11.10 9.63
CA ILE A 27 -8.63 11.10 8.17
C ILE A 27 -9.72 10.29 7.47
N ARG A 28 -10.26 9.24 8.13
CA ARG A 28 -11.25 8.35 7.48
C ARG A 28 -12.58 9.06 7.24
N ASP A 29 -12.91 10.02 8.10
CA ASP A 29 -14.13 10.83 8.04
C ASP A 29 -13.93 12.16 7.29
N THR A 30 -12.72 12.44 6.81
CA THR A 30 -12.43 13.67 6.06
C THR A 30 -12.76 13.54 4.58
N ASN A 31 -12.98 14.70 3.94
CA ASN A 31 -13.24 14.78 2.51
C ASN A 31 -12.17 14.03 1.68
N ARG A 32 -12.62 13.45 0.56
CA ARG A 32 -11.79 12.75 -0.41
C ARG A 32 -10.63 13.63 -0.89
N GLY A 33 -9.39 13.14 -0.76
CA GLY A 33 -8.15 13.88 -1.06
C GLY A 33 -7.35 14.30 0.17
N SER A 34 -7.89 14.13 1.38
CA SER A 34 -7.16 14.42 2.62
C SER A 34 -5.99 13.46 2.82
N HIS A 35 -4.88 13.98 3.35
CA HIS A 35 -3.65 13.23 3.54
C HIS A 35 -2.96 13.64 4.85
N ASP A 36 -2.34 12.67 5.52
CA ASP A 36 -1.53 12.85 6.71
C ASP A 36 -0.14 12.26 6.46
N PHE A 37 0.88 12.90 7.01
CA PHE A 37 2.26 12.45 6.90
C PHE A 37 2.86 12.26 8.29
N TYR A 38 3.59 11.16 8.46
CA TYR A 38 4.35 10.85 9.65
C TYR A 38 5.78 10.52 9.25
N PHE A 39 6.77 11.11 9.93
CA PHE A 39 8.18 10.83 9.67
C PHE A 39 8.88 10.35 10.94
N ASP A 40 9.44 9.15 10.88
CA ASP A 40 10.28 8.61 11.94
C ASP A 40 11.75 9.00 11.70
N VAL A 41 12.24 9.93 12.53
CA VAL A 41 13.61 10.44 12.48
C VAL A 41 14.66 9.37 12.83
N LYS A 42 14.31 8.38 13.67
CA LYS A 42 15.25 7.32 14.09
C LYS A 42 15.53 6.34 12.97
N ASN A 43 14.48 5.86 12.34
CA ASN A 43 14.58 4.87 11.27
C ASN A 43 14.70 5.50 9.87
N LYS A 44 14.54 6.83 9.76
CA LYS A 44 14.49 7.60 8.50
C LYS A 44 13.42 7.05 7.55
N ILE A 45 12.27 6.70 8.10
CA ILE A 45 11.11 6.19 7.34
C ILE A 45 10.01 7.24 7.37
N ALA A 46 9.48 7.58 6.21
CA ALA A 46 8.29 8.40 6.05
C ALA A 46 7.09 7.48 5.79
N ALA A 47 5.98 7.71 6.48
CA ALA A 47 4.69 7.12 6.22
C ALA A 47 3.70 8.20 5.79
N ALA A 48 2.90 7.92 4.77
CA ALA A 48 1.81 8.78 4.34
C ALA A 48 0.51 8.00 4.33
N LYS A 49 -0.55 8.64 4.80
CA LYS A 49 -1.91 8.13 4.79
C LYS A 49 -2.73 9.02 3.87
N TRP A 50 -3.45 8.45 2.92
CA TRP A 50 -4.25 9.19 1.94
C TRP A 50 -5.67 8.64 1.89
N ASN A 51 -6.66 9.53 1.96
CA ASN A 51 -8.06 9.15 1.88
C ASN A 51 -8.61 9.34 0.46
N ASP A 52 -8.84 8.25 -0.28
CA ASP A 52 -9.57 8.25 -1.55
C ASP A 52 -10.98 7.65 -1.36
N ASN A 53 -11.36 6.59 -2.10
CA ASN A 53 -12.57 5.82 -1.78
C ASN A 53 -12.38 4.92 -0.56
N LYS A 54 -11.12 4.55 -0.30
CA LYS A 54 -10.64 3.84 0.89
C LYS A 54 -9.36 4.54 1.33
N CYS A 55 -9.09 4.48 2.62
CA CYS A 55 -7.83 4.97 3.17
C CYS A 55 -6.68 4.06 2.72
N VAL A 56 -5.60 4.66 2.23
CA VAL A 56 -4.38 3.97 1.77
C VAL A 56 -3.22 4.48 2.61
N THR A 57 -2.45 3.56 3.19
CA THR A 57 -1.23 3.89 3.95
C THR A 57 -0.03 3.36 3.17
N LEU A 58 0.99 4.21 3.00
CA LEU A 58 2.22 3.89 2.29
C LEU A 58 3.40 4.32 3.14
N ALA A 59 4.48 3.54 3.12
CA ALA A 59 5.74 3.88 3.78
C ALA A 59 6.89 3.87 2.78
N THR A 60 7.85 4.76 2.99
CA THR A 60 9.05 4.91 2.16
C THR A 60 10.25 5.31 3.01
N ASN A 61 11.43 4.93 2.55
CA ASN A 61 12.71 5.33 3.12
C ASN A 61 13.43 6.40 2.28
N PHE A 62 12.90 6.72 1.10
CA PHE A 62 13.59 7.54 0.09
C PHE A 62 12.87 8.87 -0.18
N ASP A 63 11.54 8.90 -0.03
CA ASP A 63 10.74 10.10 -0.29
C ASP A 63 10.42 10.80 1.03
N ILE A 64 10.90 12.02 1.21
CA ILE A 64 10.76 12.79 2.47
C ILE A 64 9.90 14.05 2.23
N VAL A 65 9.49 14.33 1.00
CA VAL A 65 8.89 15.61 0.64
C VAL A 65 7.37 15.48 0.52
N GLU A 66 6.68 16.31 1.31
CA GLU A 66 5.26 16.65 1.26
C GLU A 66 4.91 17.35 -0.08
N SER A 67 5.16 16.66 -1.19
CA SER A 67 4.85 17.15 -2.52
C SER A 67 3.46 16.64 -2.91
N LEU A 68 2.54 17.58 -3.13
CA LEU A 68 1.19 17.26 -3.58
C LEU A 68 1.15 17.21 -5.10
N THR A 69 0.58 16.13 -5.62
CA THR A 69 0.32 15.92 -7.04
C THR A 69 -1.18 15.85 -7.26
N PHE A 70 -1.67 16.29 -8.42
CA PHE A 70 -3.07 16.11 -8.79
C PHE A 70 -3.26 14.82 -9.59
N VAL A 71 -4.30 14.06 -9.27
CA VAL A 71 -4.71 12.90 -10.07
C VAL A 71 -6.16 13.00 -10.48
N LEU A 72 -6.43 12.53 -11.70
CA LEU A 72 -7.77 12.45 -12.24
C LEU A 72 -8.44 11.18 -11.75
N ARG A 73 -9.43 11.32 -10.86
CA ARG A 73 -10.25 10.19 -10.39
C ARG A 73 -11.67 10.33 -10.90
N ARG A 74 -12.24 9.21 -11.33
CA ARG A 74 -13.65 9.13 -11.71
C ARG A 74 -14.51 9.20 -10.45
N GLN A 75 -15.49 10.10 -10.43
CA GLN A 75 -16.57 10.07 -9.45
C GLN A 75 -17.71 9.20 -9.99
N LYS A 76 -18.23 8.28 -9.17
CA LYS A 76 -19.34 7.41 -9.58
C LYS A 76 -20.63 8.20 -9.82
N GLU A 77 -20.85 9.26 -9.04
CA GLU A 77 -22.09 10.04 -9.05
C GLU A 77 -22.25 10.91 -10.30
N LYS A 78 -21.17 11.53 -10.79
CA LYS A 78 -21.25 12.47 -11.93
C LYS A 78 -20.71 11.92 -13.25
N ALA A 79 -20.21 10.68 -13.27
CA ALA A 79 -19.47 10.09 -14.42
C ALA A 79 -18.32 10.97 -14.96
N GLU A 80 -17.93 12.00 -14.21
CA GLU A 80 -16.89 12.97 -14.53
C GLU A 80 -15.58 12.61 -13.81
N LYS A 81 -14.47 13.13 -14.35
CA LYS A 81 -13.14 12.99 -13.76
C LYS A 81 -12.83 14.26 -12.96
N ASN A 82 -12.73 14.14 -11.64
CA ASN A 82 -12.28 15.23 -10.78
C ASN A 82 -10.77 15.17 -10.56
N LYS A 83 -10.15 16.35 -10.49
CA LYS A 83 -8.77 16.50 -10.01
C LYS A 83 -8.80 16.45 -8.49
N ILE A 84 -8.14 15.44 -7.92
CA ILE A 84 -8.01 15.25 -6.48
C ILE A 84 -6.54 15.36 -6.13
N GLU A 85 -6.25 15.98 -5.00
CA GLU A 85 -4.91 16.05 -4.44
C GLU A 85 -4.49 14.67 -3.89
N GLN A 86 -3.30 14.25 -4.28
CA GLN A 86 -2.67 13.02 -3.80
C GLN A 86 -1.22 13.30 -3.40
N PRO A 87 -0.70 12.62 -2.37
CA PRO A 87 0.73 12.58 -2.10
C PRO A 87 1.53 12.10 -3.33
N CYS A 88 2.65 12.76 -3.65
CA CYS A 88 3.57 12.31 -4.71
C CYS A 88 4.08 10.89 -4.45
N LEU A 89 4.22 10.51 -3.18
CA LEU A 89 4.55 9.15 -2.75
C LEU A 89 3.64 8.10 -3.41
N VAL A 90 2.33 8.34 -3.37
CA VAL A 90 1.32 7.44 -3.96
C VAL A 90 1.52 7.33 -5.46
N ASN A 91 1.84 8.45 -6.12
CA ASN A 91 2.10 8.49 -7.55
C ASN A 91 3.36 7.69 -7.92
N ASN A 92 4.44 7.86 -7.17
CA ASN A 92 5.70 7.16 -7.36
C ASN A 92 5.54 5.65 -7.16
N TYR A 93 4.81 5.25 -6.11
CA TYR A 93 4.48 3.85 -5.87
C TYR A 93 3.68 3.26 -7.06
N ASN A 94 2.61 3.92 -7.48
CA ASN A 94 1.75 3.41 -8.56
C ASN A 94 2.49 3.30 -9.91
N LYS A 95 3.47 4.18 -10.19
CA LYS A 95 4.30 4.07 -11.39
C LYS A 95 5.15 2.80 -11.41
N ASN A 96 5.64 2.37 -10.25
CA ASN A 96 6.59 1.27 -10.14
C ASN A 96 5.91 -0.08 -9.83
N MET A 97 4.68 -0.09 -9.28
CA MET A 97 4.00 -1.31 -8.86
C MET A 97 3.67 -2.27 -10.02
N GLY A 98 3.47 -1.75 -11.23
CA GLY A 98 2.99 -2.54 -12.38
C GLY A 98 4.01 -3.50 -13.01
N PHE A 99 5.27 -3.51 -12.57
CA PHE A 99 6.31 -4.32 -13.20
C PHE A 99 6.07 -5.82 -13.05
N ILE A 100 5.70 -6.28 -11.86
CA ILE A 100 5.48 -7.71 -11.58
C ILE A 100 4.29 -8.22 -12.37
N GLU A 101 3.17 -7.50 -12.33
CA GLU A 101 1.95 -7.83 -13.10
C GLU A 101 2.24 -7.92 -14.60
N SER A 102 3.02 -6.95 -15.12
CA SER A 102 3.39 -6.94 -16.54
C SER A 102 4.29 -8.12 -16.89
N HIS A 103 5.18 -8.52 -15.98
CA HIS A 103 6.07 -9.66 -16.19
C HIS A 103 5.29 -10.99 -16.22
N ASP A 104 4.37 -11.19 -15.28
CA ASP A 104 3.54 -12.40 -15.22
C ASP A 104 2.62 -12.52 -16.45
N TRP A 105 1.99 -11.40 -16.84
CA TRP A 105 1.18 -11.34 -18.06
C TRP A 105 1.99 -11.68 -19.33
N LEU A 106 3.23 -11.19 -19.43
CA LEU A 106 4.10 -11.50 -20.56
C LEU A 106 4.54 -12.95 -20.55
N LEU A 107 4.83 -13.53 -19.38
CA LEU A 107 5.13 -14.95 -19.24
C LEU A 107 3.95 -15.78 -19.72
N GLU A 108 2.74 -15.53 -19.21
CA GLU A 108 1.52 -16.25 -19.60
C GLU A 108 1.32 -16.20 -21.12
N LYS A 109 1.40 -14.99 -21.69
CA LYS A 109 1.13 -14.74 -23.12
C LYS A 109 2.16 -15.36 -24.06
N HIS A 110 3.41 -15.45 -23.63
CA HIS A 110 4.53 -15.93 -24.45
C HIS A 110 5.11 -17.26 -23.98
N THR A 111 4.36 -18.06 -23.22
CA THR A 111 4.80 -19.40 -22.82
C THR A 111 4.98 -20.33 -24.03
N ILE A 112 6.14 -20.98 -24.12
CA ILE A 112 6.37 -22.07 -25.06
C ILE A 112 5.94 -23.36 -24.38
N ARG A 113 4.92 -24.03 -24.93
CA ARG A 113 4.39 -25.27 -24.37
C ARG A 113 5.33 -26.43 -24.68
N ILE A 114 6.28 -26.71 -23.79
CA ILE A 114 7.12 -27.90 -23.87
C ILE A 114 6.31 -29.10 -23.35
N ARG A 115 6.00 -30.06 -24.23
CA ARG A 115 5.43 -31.35 -23.83
C ARG A 115 6.56 -32.29 -23.45
N GLY A 116 6.61 -32.68 -22.17
CA GLY A 116 7.36 -33.84 -21.72
C GLY A 116 6.76 -35.13 -22.30
N LYS A 117 7.60 -36.16 -22.44
CA LYS A 117 7.23 -37.46 -23.01
C LYS A 117 6.38 -38.28 -22.03
#